data_AF-A0A9X8GM36-F1
#
_entry.id   AF-A0A9X8GM36-F1
#
_cell.length_a   1.000
_cell.length_b   1.000
_cell.length_c   1.000
_cell.angle_alpha   90.00
_cell.angle_beta   90.00
_cell.angle_gamma   90.00
#
_symmetry.space_group_name_H-M   'P 1'
#
loop_
_entity.id
_entity.type
_entity.pdbx_description
1 polymer ?
#
loop_
_entity_poly.entity_id
_entity_poly.type
_entity_poly.pdbx_seq_one_letter_code
_entity_poly.pdbx_strand_id
1 'polypeptide(L)'
;MTLLVILGVAVGLLAATPVLFVLHQAASTNRPSMAAGLGSILASFFGIQLVILAVHVADATVTLPFGAAAAISFLVVTTIAGLVAWRRAPRG
;
A
#
# COMPACT_ATOMS: atom_id res chain seq x y z
N MET A 1 21.97 -6.58 -2.31
CA MET A 1 21.15 -5.38 -2.60
C MET A 1 19.90 -5.71 -3.40
N THR A 2 19.98 -6.38 -4.55
CA THR A 2 18.81 -6.71 -5.41
C THR A 2 17.68 -7.45 -4.68
N LEU A 3 18.02 -8.45 -3.85
CA LEU A 3 17.02 -9.21 -3.08
C LEU A 3 16.21 -8.32 -2.11
N LEU A 4 16.86 -7.39 -1.43
CA LEU A 4 16.21 -6.50 -0.47
C LEU A 4 15.26 -5.50 -1.15
N VAL A 5 15.62 -5.03 -2.34
CA VAL A 5 14.72 -4.22 -3.17
C VAL A 5 13.49 -5.03 -3.57
N ILE A 6 13.67 -6.29 -4.00
CA ILE A 6 12.55 -7.19 -4.33
C ILE A 6 11.64 -7.42 -3.12
N LEU A 7 12.21 -7.66 -1.94
CA LEU A 7 11.45 -7.80 -0.69
C LEU A 7 10.71 -6.52 -0.33
N GLY A 8 11.33 -5.35 -0.50
CA GLY A 8 10.67 -4.06 -0.32
C GLY A 8 9.46 -3.93 -1.25
N VAL A 9 9.62 -4.25 -2.54
CA VAL A 9 8.50 -4.25 -3.51
C VAL A 9 7.38 -5.20 -3.08
N ALA A 10 7.72 -6.42 -2.65
CA ALA A 10 6.73 -7.39 -2.17
C ALA A 10 5.96 -6.85 -0.95
N VAL A 11 6.64 -6.20 -0.02
CA VAL A 11 6.01 -5.59 1.16
C VAL A 11 5.11 -4.42 0.77
N GLY A 12 5.53 -3.56 -0.15
CA GLY A 12 4.68 -2.47 -0.64
C GLY A 12 3.42 -2.97 -1.36
N LEU A 13 3.54 -4.05 -2.14
CA LEU A 13 2.40 -4.73 -2.77
C LEU A 13 1.43 -5.32 -1.74
N LEU A 14 1.95 -6.06 -0.75
CA LEU A 14 1.13 -6.66 0.31
C LEU A 14 0.46 -5.59 1.17
N ALA A 15 1.17 -4.50 1.47
CA ALA A 15 0.61 -3.38 2.20
C ALA A 15 -0.48 -2.64 1.41
N ALA A 16 -0.51 -2.72 0.08
CA ALA A 16 -1.59 -2.12 -0.71
C ALA A 16 -2.93 -2.85 -0.54
N THR A 17 -2.94 -4.11 -0.10
CA THR A 17 -4.14 -4.98 -0.05
C THR A 17 -5.35 -4.35 0.66
N PRO A 18 -5.24 -3.74 1.86
CA PRO A 18 -6.37 -3.09 2.52
C PRO A 18 -6.97 -1.95 1.68
N VAL A 19 -6.12 -1.12 1.07
CA VAL A 19 -6.56 -0.01 0.19
C VAL A 19 -7.25 -0.57 -1.06
N LEU A 20 -6.66 -1.59 -1.68
CA LEU A 20 -7.25 -2.26 -2.85
C LEU A 20 -8.63 -2.84 -2.53
N PHE A 21 -8.80 -3.43 -1.35
CA PHE A 21 -10.08 -3.97 -0.90
C PHE A 21 -11.14 -2.88 -0.74
N VAL A 22 -10.80 -1.74 -0.13
CA VAL A 22 -11.73 -0.62 0.00
C VAL A 22 -12.08 -0.01 -1.36
N LEU A 23 -11.10 0.16 -2.24
CA LEU A 23 -11.33 0.65 -3.60
C LEU A 23 -12.22 -0.30 -4.42
N HIS A 24 -12.03 -1.61 -4.25
CA HIS A 24 -12.90 -2.63 -4.86
C HIS A 24 -14.34 -2.49 -4.36
N GLN A 25 -14.54 -2.33 -3.05
CA GLN A 25 -15.88 -2.06 -2.51
C GLN A 25 -16.45 -0.77 -3.08
N ALA A 26 -15.69 0.33 -3.08
CA ALA A 26 -16.15 1.62 -3.61
C ALA A 26 -16.52 1.59 -5.09
N ALA A 27 -15.85 0.76 -5.89
CA ALA A 27 -16.19 0.53 -7.30
C ALA A 27 -17.39 -0.41 -7.50
N SER A 28 -17.82 -1.12 -6.46
CA SER A 28 -19.04 -1.93 -6.43
C SER A 28 -20.23 -1.11 -5.92
N THR A 29 -21.42 -1.73 -5.87
CA THR A 29 -22.62 -1.09 -5.29
C THR A 29 -22.48 -0.78 -3.79
N ASN A 30 -21.46 -1.35 -3.13
CA ASN A 30 -21.24 -1.21 -1.69
C ASN A 30 -20.34 -0.02 -1.39
N ARG A 31 -20.90 1.15 -1.07
CA ARG A 31 -20.12 2.37 -0.81
C ARG A 31 -19.49 2.33 0.60
N PRO A 32 -18.16 2.16 0.72
CA PRO A 32 -17.51 2.18 2.03
C PRO A 32 -17.55 3.60 2.61
N SER A 33 -17.56 3.69 3.95
CA SER A 33 -17.47 4.98 4.62
C SER A 33 -16.09 5.63 4.40
N MET A 34 -16.03 6.96 4.48
CA MET A 34 -14.76 7.69 4.43
C MET A 34 -13.80 7.24 5.54
N ALA A 35 -14.33 6.89 6.72
CA ALA A 35 -13.56 6.34 7.82
C ALA A 35 -12.92 4.97 7.47
N ALA A 36 -13.62 4.10 6.75
CA ALA A 36 -13.05 2.83 6.28
C ALA A 36 -11.92 3.07 5.25
N GLY A 37 -12.10 4.05 4.36
CA GLY A 37 -11.04 4.49 3.44
C GLY A 37 -9.78 4.95 4.16
N LEU A 38 -9.92 5.92 5.06
CA LEU A 38 -8.81 6.43 5.85
C LEU A 38 -8.17 5.34 6.72
N GLY A 39 -8.99 4.48 7.34
CA GLY A 39 -8.53 3.35 8.15
C GLY A 39 -7.68 2.37 7.35
N SER A 40 -8.06 2.07 6.10
CA SER A 40 -7.27 1.19 5.23
C SER A 40 -5.89 1.77 4.90
N ILE A 41 -5.81 3.08 4.62
CA ILE A 41 -4.55 3.77 4.34
C ILE A 41 -3.66 3.76 5.58
N LEU A 42 -4.21 4.09 6.75
CA LEU A 42 -3.47 4.09 8.01
C LEU A 42 -2.95 2.70 8.38
N ALA A 43 -3.78 1.66 8.20
CA ALA A 43 -3.37 0.27 8.45
C ALA A 43 -2.20 -0.14 7.54
N SER A 44 -2.28 0.18 6.25
CA SER A 44 -1.19 -0.05 5.29
C SER A 44 0.09 0.70 5.66
N PHE A 45 -0.02 1.98 6.01
CA PHE A 45 1.11 2.81 6.40
C PHE A 45 1.78 2.27 7.66
N PHE A 46 0.98 1.94 8.67
CA PHE A 46 1.47 1.37 9.92
C PHE A 46 2.17 0.03 9.68
N GLY A 47 1.61 -0.84 8.84
CA GLY A 47 2.23 -2.10 8.44
C GLY A 47 3.59 -1.90 7.77
N ILE A 48 3.70 -0.99 6.80
CA ILE A 48 4.97 -0.66 6.14
C ILE A 48 6.00 -0.16 7.16
N GLN A 49 5.61 0.75 8.06
CA GLN A 49 6.51 1.32 9.06
C GLN A 49 7.04 0.26 10.04
N LEU A 50 6.20 -0.69 10.47
CA LEU A 50 6.63 -1.79 11.33
C LEU A 50 7.66 -2.69 10.64
N VAL A 51 7.46 -2.99 9.35
CA VAL A 51 8.41 -3.83 8.60
C VAL A 51 9.71 -3.07 8.33
N ILE A 52 9.65 -1.78 7.99
CA ILE A 52 10.85 -0.94 7.85
C ILE A 52 11.62 -0.87 9.17
N LEU A 53 10.93 -0.73 10.30
CA LEU A 53 11.55 -0.75 11.63
C LEU A 53 12.23 -2.09 11.91
N ALA A 54 11.57 -3.21 11.59
CA ALA A 54 12.16 -4.54 11.74
C ALA A 54 13.43 -4.71 10.88
N VAL A 55 13.41 -4.22 9.64
CA VAL A 55 14.60 -4.20 8.77
C VAL A 55 15.69 -3.29 9.34
N HIS A 56 15.33 -2.14 9.91
CA HIS A 56 16.28 -1.23 10.53
C HIS A 56 16.99 -1.83 11.75
N VAL A 57 16.23 -2.52 12.60
CA VAL A 57 16.78 -3.23 13.77
C VAL A 57 17.69 -4.39 13.34
N ALA A 58 17.37 -5.05 12.22
CA ALA A 58 18.19 -6.14 11.69
C ALA A 58 19.46 -5.64 10.97
N ASP A 59 19.33 -4.62 10.13
CA ASP A 59 20.42 -4.00 9.38
C ASP A 59 20.04 -2.58 8.90
N ALA A 60 20.63 -1.58 9.57
CA ALA A 60 20.40 -0.17 9.28
C ALA A 60 20.90 0.25 7.88
N THR A 61 21.90 -0.44 7.32
CA THR A 61 22.52 -0.06 6.04
C THR A 61 21.60 -0.29 4.85
N VAL A 62 20.65 -1.23 5.00
CA VAL A 62 19.71 -1.63 3.94
C VAL A 62 18.31 -1.07 4.14
N THR A 63 18.07 -0.34 5.23
CA THR A 63 16.76 0.25 5.54
C THR A 63 16.28 1.18 4.45
N LEU A 64 17.15 2.09 3.98
CA LEU A 64 16.82 3.07 2.96
C LEU A 64 16.40 2.43 1.63
N PRO A 65 17.20 1.53 1.00
CA PRO A 65 16.81 0.91 -0.26
C PRO A 65 15.56 0.01 -0.12
N PHE A 66 15.42 -0.70 1.00
CA PHE A 66 14.22 -1.51 1.27
C PHE A 66 12.97 -0.63 1.42
N GLY A 67 13.03 0.38 2.27
CA GLY A 67 11.91 1.27 2.58
C GLY A 67 11.49 2.10 1.38
N ALA A 68 12.44 2.58 0.57
CA ALA A 68 12.15 3.29 -0.67
C ALA A 68 11.41 2.39 -1.67
N ALA A 69 11.86 1.14 -1.84
CA ALA A 69 11.20 0.18 -2.72
C ALA A 69 9.77 -0.14 -2.26
N ALA A 70 9.56 -0.33 -0.95
CA ALA A 70 8.24 -0.55 -0.35
C ALA A 70 7.30 0.65 -0.54
N ALA A 71 7.78 1.87 -0.25
CA ALA A 71 6.99 3.08 -0.40
C ALA A 71 6.60 3.35 -1.86
N ILE A 72 7.57 3.26 -2.79
CA ILE A 72 7.31 3.52 -4.21
C ILE A 72 6.33 2.49 -4.79
N SER A 73 6.54 1.20 -4.52
CA SER A 73 5.65 0.15 -5.03
C SER A 73 4.23 0.29 -4.46
N PHE A 74 4.09 0.57 -3.17
CA PHE A 74 2.79 0.88 -2.55
C PHE A 74 2.09 2.05 -3.25
N LEU A 75 2.79 3.18 -3.43
CA LEU A 75 2.24 4.39 -4.05
C LEU A 75 1.80 4.13 -5.49
N VAL A 76 2.63 3.46 -6.29
CA VAL A 76 2.31 3.13 -7.69
C VAL A 76 1.05 2.27 -7.76
N VAL A 77 0.98 1.22 -6.96
CA VAL A 77 -0.13 0.25 -6.99
C VAL A 77 -1.44 0.90 -6.54
N THR A 78 -1.41 1.62 -5.41
CA THR A 78 -2.60 2.29 -4.88
C THR A 78 -3.07 3.42 -5.79
N THR A 79 -2.17 4.14 -6.44
CA THR A 79 -2.50 5.19 -7.42
C THR A 79 -3.18 4.59 -8.65
N ILE A 80 -2.60 3.53 -9.24
CA ILE A 80 -3.18 2.86 -10.41
C ILE A 80 -4.56 2.30 -10.06
N ALA A 81 -4.69 1.62 -8.92
CA ALA A 81 -5.95 1.08 -8.47
C ALA A 81 -7.00 2.17 -8.21
N GLY A 82 -6.60 3.30 -7.61
CA GLY A 82 -7.48 4.45 -7.39
C GLY A 82 -8.00 5.03 -8.69
N LEU A 83 -7.14 5.20 -9.70
CA LEU A 83 -7.54 5.65 -11.03
C LEU A 83 -8.49 4.67 -11.72
N VAL A 84 -8.22 3.36 -11.62
CA VAL A 84 -9.09 2.32 -12.17
C VAL A 84 -10.44 2.29 -11.49
N ALA A 85 -10.47 2.36 -10.16
CA ALA A 85 -11.69 2.41 -9.36
C ALA A 85 -12.51 3.66 -9.70
N TRP A 86 -11.86 4.83 -9.82
CA TRP A 86 -12.51 6.08 -10.22
C TRP A 86 -13.15 6.00 -11.61
N ARG A 87 -12.49 5.37 -12.58
CA ARG A 87 -13.05 5.16 -13.92
C ARG A 87 -14.26 4.23 -13.93
N ARG A 88 -14.32 3.28 -13.00
CA ARG A 88 -15.40 2.28 -12.87
C ARG A 88 -16.52 2.72 -11.94
N ALA A 89 -16.29 3.73 -11.12
CA ALA A 89 -17.28 4.22 -10.17
C ALA A 89 -18.56 4.62 -10.93
N PRO A 90 -19.76 4.24 -10.44
CA PRO A 90 -21.02 4.68 -11.02
C PRO A 90 -21.05 6.21 -11.04
N ARG A 91 -21.02 6.79 -12.24
CA ARG A 91 -21.26 8.22 -12.43
C ARG A 91 -22.74 8.42 -12.20
N GLY A 92 -23.10 8.84 -10.98
CA GLY A 92 -24.43 9.33 -10.68
C GLY A 92 -24.79 10.49 -11.60
#